data_AF-A0A538HKM3-F1
#
_entry.id   AF-A0A538HKM3-F1
#
_cell.length_a   1.000
_cell.length_b   1.000
_cell.length_c   1.000
_cell.angle_alpha   90.00
_cell.angle_beta   90.00
_cell.angle_gamma   90.00
#
_symmetry.space_group_name_H-M   'P 1'
#
loop_
_entity.id
_entity.type
_entity.pdbx_description
1 polymer ?
#
loop_
_entity_poly.entity_id
_entity_poly.type
_entity_poly.pdbx_seq_one_letter_code
_entity_poly.pdbx_strand_id
1 'polypeptide(L)'
;MNAIAKALEPMVTATPGRNSGLGLSLTRFLLRRNGGQLMVRSGHGALYAGAEEKSEECPSPFPGTIVMLMARTDAALDIKGAWDDLYTAGYRDVDL
;
A
#
# COMPACT_ATOMS: atom_id res chain seq x y z
N MET A 1 -11.57 -10.23 -6.34
CA MET A 1 -10.29 -9.62 -5.95
C MET A 1 -9.76 -8.85 -7.15
N ASN A 2 -9.54 -7.54 -7.07
CA ASN A 2 -9.06 -6.75 -8.23
C ASN A 2 -7.52 -6.66 -8.25
N ALA A 3 -6.93 -6.38 -9.41
CA ALA A 3 -5.47 -6.35 -9.60
C ALA A 3 -4.75 -5.30 -8.73
N ILE A 4 -5.45 -4.23 -8.32
CA ILE A 4 -4.90 -3.16 -7.48
C ILE A 4 -4.79 -3.62 -6.02
N ALA A 5 -5.81 -4.29 -5.51
CA ALA A 5 -5.76 -4.91 -4.19
C ALA A 5 -4.61 -5.91 -4.09
N LYS A 6 -4.39 -6.70 -5.14
CA LYS A 6 -3.24 -7.61 -5.23
C LYS A 6 -1.93 -6.84 -5.22
N ALA A 7 -1.80 -5.74 -5.96
CA ALA A 7 -0.57 -4.94 -6.00
C ALA A 7 -0.18 -4.26 -4.67
N LEU A 8 -1.12 -4.14 -3.71
CA LEU A 8 -0.82 -3.66 -2.35
C LEU A 8 -0.43 -4.78 -1.38
N GLU A 9 -0.58 -6.04 -1.78
CA GLU A 9 -0.03 -7.15 -1.01
C GLU A 9 1.51 -7.13 -1.11
N PRO A 10 2.20 -7.44 -0.02
CA PRO A 10 3.65 -7.65 -0.03
C PRO A 10 4.09 -8.62 -1.13
N MET A 11 5.29 -8.39 -1.70
CA MET A 11 5.93 -9.26 -2.69
C MET A 11 5.28 -9.31 -4.09
N VAL A 12 4.20 -8.55 -4.35
CA VAL A 12 3.46 -8.67 -5.63
C VAL A 12 4.12 -7.93 -6.81
N THR A 13 5.00 -6.96 -6.58
CA THR A 13 5.74 -6.25 -7.64
C THR A 13 7.21 -6.64 -7.71
N ALA A 14 7.57 -7.82 -7.21
CA ALA A 14 8.96 -8.27 -7.14
C ALA A 14 9.54 -8.55 -8.55
N THR A 15 10.43 -7.66 -9.01
CA THR A 15 11.47 -8.05 -9.98
C THR A 15 12.61 -8.64 -9.17
N PRO A 16 13.03 -9.91 -9.40
CA PRO A 16 14.11 -10.52 -8.63
C PRO A 16 15.37 -9.65 -8.63
N GLY A 17 15.90 -9.35 -7.43
CA GLY A 17 17.16 -8.63 -7.25
C GLY A 17 17.11 -7.09 -7.18
N ARG A 18 15.94 -6.43 -7.22
CA ARG A 18 15.88 -4.94 -7.15
C ARG A 18 14.88 -4.31 -6.20
N ASN A 19 13.84 -5.02 -5.76
CA ASN A 19 12.91 -4.57 -4.72
C ASN A 19 11.99 -5.75 -4.39
N SER A 20 11.85 -6.08 -3.12
CA SER A 20 10.99 -7.17 -2.62
C SER A 20 9.48 -6.89 -2.80
N GLY A 21 9.07 -5.92 -3.62
CA GLY A 21 7.66 -5.57 -3.79
C GLY A 21 6.98 -5.05 -2.51
N LEU A 22 7.75 -4.55 -1.54
CA LEU A 22 7.25 -4.14 -0.23
C LEU A 22 6.91 -2.65 -0.14
N GLY A 23 7.41 -1.81 -1.05
CA GLY A 23 7.33 -0.34 -0.90
C GLY A 23 5.90 0.17 -0.68
N LEU A 24 4.95 -0.26 -1.51
CA LEU A 24 3.53 0.15 -1.37
C LEU A 24 2.88 -0.46 -0.13
N SER A 25 3.25 -1.69 0.23
CA SER A 25 2.68 -2.34 1.41
C SER A 25 3.17 -1.69 2.70
N LEU A 26 4.47 -1.44 2.82
CA LEU A 26 5.04 -0.68 3.94
C LEU A 26 4.46 0.72 4.01
N THR A 27 4.32 1.41 2.86
CA THR A 27 3.70 2.74 2.79
C THR A 27 2.27 2.72 3.32
N ARG A 28 1.48 1.69 3.00
CA ARG A 28 0.13 1.49 3.55
C ARG A 28 0.15 1.35 5.07
N PHE A 29 1.03 0.52 5.65
CA PHE A 29 1.15 0.39 7.11
C PHE A 29 1.61 1.69 7.77
N LEU A 30 2.60 2.37 7.18
CA LEU A 30 3.13 3.64 7.67
C LEU A 30 2.05 4.72 7.72
N LEU A 31 1.30 4.90 6.63
CA LEU A 31 0.22 5.87 6.58
C LEU A 31 -0.93 5.49 7.52
N ARG A 32 -1.27 4.21 7.63
CA ARG A 32 -2.31 3.75 8.57
C ARG A 32 -1.95 4.07 10.03
N ARG A 33 -0.71 3.82 10.46
CA ARG A 33 -0.23 4.18 11.81
C ARG A 33 -0.23 5.69 12.05
N ASN A 34 0.13 6.45 11.03
CA ASN A 34 0.07 7.91 11.05
C ASN A 34 -1.38 8.46 11.02
N GLY A 35 -2.39 7.62 10.81
CA GLY A 35 -3.79 8.05 10.63
C GLY A 35 -4.06 8.70 9.28
N GLY A 36 -3.16 8.52 8.32
CA GLY A 36 -3.27 8.93 6.93
C GLY A 36 -3.88 7.86 6.03
N GLN A 37 -3.73 8.02 4.72
CA GLN A 37 -4.33 7.16 3.71
C GLN A 37 -3.47 7.05 2.45
N LEU A 38 -3.39 5.84 1.91
CA LEU A 38 -2.86 5.54 0.58
C LEU A 38 -4.03 5.38 -0.40
N MET A 39 -3.95 5.99 -1.57
CA MET A 39 -4.88 5.74 -2.66
C MET A 39 -4.12 5.30 -3.91
N VAL A 40 -4.61 4.25 -4.57
CA VAL A 40 -4.11 3.78 -5.86
C VAL A 40 -5.26 3.70 -6.85
N ARG A 41 -5.14 4.39 -7.99
CA ARG A 41 -6.07 4.28 -9.11
C ARG A 41 -5.33 3.81 -10.35
N SER A 42 -5.85 2.77 -11.00
CA SER A 42 -5.26 2.22 -12.23
C SER A 42 -6.34 1.56 -13.09
N GLY A 43 -6.36 1.86 -14.39
CA GLY A 43 -7.40 1.36 -15.29
C GLY A 43 -8.81 1.68 -14.76
N HIS A 44 -9.63 0.64 -14.57
CA HIS A 44 -11.00 0.72 -14.04
C HIS A 44 -11.09 0.58 -12.51
N GLY A 45 -9.97 0.52 -11.79
CA GLY A 45 -10.00 0.30 -10.34
C GLY A 45 -9.49 1.51 -9.57
N ALA A 46 -10.04 1.70 -8.37
CA ALA A 46 -9.45 2.49 -7.31
C ALA A 46 -9.42 1.69 -6.01
N LEU A 47 -8.39 1.92 -5.21
CA LEU A 47 -8.20 1.35 -3.89
C LEU A 47 -7.78 2.46 -2.93
N TYR A 48 -8.44 2.49 -1.78
CA TYR A 48 -8.19 3.41 -0.70
C TYR A 48 -7.85 2.58 0.54
N ALA A 49 -6.67 2.80 1.10
CA ALA A 49 -6.17 2.08 2.26
C ALA A 49 -5.79 3.08 3.36
N GLY A 50 -6.64 3.19 4.39
CA GLY A 50 -6.44 4.06 5.54
C GLY A 50 -6.98 3.40 6.82
N ALA A 51 -7.82 4.11 7.58
CA ALA A 51 -8.54 3.52 8.70
C ALA A 51 -9.43 2.35 8.26
N GLU A 52 -10.10 2.52 7.11
CA GLU A 52 -10.86 1.48 6.42
C GLU A 52 -10.26 1.23 5.03
N GLU A 53 -10.46 0.01 4.54
CA GLU A 53 -10.08 -0.37 3.18
C GLU A 53 -11.30 -0.41 2.28
N LYS A 54 -11.19 0.29 1.15
CA LYS A 54 -12.28 0.37 0.17
C LYS A 54 -11.72 0.21 -1.23
N SER A 55 -12.32 -0.68 -2.01
CA SER A 55 -12.09 -0.77 -3.45
C SER A 55 -13.32 -0.30 -4.21
N GLU A 56 -13.11 0.43 -5.30
CA GLU A 56 -14.17 0.94 -6.17
C GLU A 56 -13.87 0.63 -7.63
N GLU A 57 -14.92 0.41 -8.40
CA GLU A 57 -14.84 0.34 -9.86
C GLU A 57 -15.11 1.74 -10.44
N CYS A 58 -14.22 2.20 -11.31
CA CYS A 58 -14.28 3.48 -11.97
C CYS A 58 -14.91 3.33 -13.36
N PRO A 59 -15.96 4.12 -13.69
CA PRO A 59 -16.67 4.00 -14.96
C PRO A 59 -15.81 4.38 -16.18
N SER A 60 -14.82 5.26 -15.99
CA SER A 60 -13.87 5.65 -17.04
C SER A 60 -12.46 5.13 -16.74
N PRO A 61 -11.83 4.40 -17.68
CA PRO A 61 -10.49 3.88 -17.49
C PRO A 61 -9.49 5.02 -17.40
N PHE A 62 -8.56 4.93 -16.45
CA PHE A 62 -7.42 5.82 -16.38
C PHE A 62 -6.22 5.20 -17.12
N PRO A 63 -5.70 5.85 -18.18
CA PRO A 63 -4.52 5.37 -18.88
C PRO A 63 -3.27 5.61 -18.02
N GLY A 64 -2.95 4.65 -17.15
CA GLY A 64 -1.80 4.69 -16.25
C GLY A 64 -2.15 4.32 -14.81
N THR A 65 -1.29 4.74 -13.88
CA THR A 65 -1.47 4.52 -12.44
C THR A 65 -1.22 5.82 -11.69
N ILE A 66 -2.15 6.19 -10.81
CA ILE A 66 -1.96 7.24 -9.82
C ILE A 66 -1.76 6.58 -8.46
N VAL A 67 -0.73 7.04 -7.75
CA VAL A 67 -0.48 6.72 -6.33
C VAL A 67 -0.51 8.04 -5.56
N MET A 68 -1.43 8.16 -4.62
CA MET A 68 -1.59 9.34 -3.76
C MET A 68 -1.38 8.96 -2.31
N LEU A 69 -0.58 9.76 -1.60
CA LEU A 69 -0.26 9.59 -0.19
C LEU A 69 -0.79 10.80 0.57
N MET A 70 -1.60 10.55 1.58
CA MET A 70 -2.11 11.58 2.48
C MET A 70 -1.62 11.28 3.88
N ALA A 71 -0.59 11.98 4.33
CA ALA A 71 -0.05 11.87 5.69
C ALA A 71 -0.62 12.98 6.57
N ARG A 72 -0.87 12.65 7.83
CA ARG A 72 -1.12 13.64 8.87
C ARG A 72 0.19 14.30 9.28
N THR A 73 0.21 15.62 9.25
CA THR A 73 1.39 16.42 9.63
C THR A 73 1.51 16.63 11.13
N ASP A 74 0.46 16.32 11.90
CA ASP A 74 0.38 16.42 13.36
C ASP A 74 0.62 15.07 14.06
N ALA A 75 0.97 14.03 13.31
CA ALA A 75 1.32 12.70 13.83
C ALA A 75 2.66 12.23 13.22
N ALA A 76 3.37 11.37 13.95
CA ALA A 76 4.66 10.85 13.48
C ALA A 76 4.47 9.79 12.37
N LEU A 77 5.44 9.71 11.45
CA LEU A 77 5.61 8.60 10.52
C LEU A 77 6.52 7.54 11.16
N ASP A 78 5.93 6.66 11.98
CA ASP A 78 6.62 5.58 12.69
C ASP A 78 6.99 4.42 11.75
N ILE A 79 8.14 4.53 11.10
CA ILE A 79 8.62 3.52 10.15
C ILE A 79 8.95 2.18 10.82
N LYS A 80 9.46 2.21 12.06
CA LYS A 80 9.78 0.98 12.79
C LYS A 80 8.50 0.20 13.09
N GLY A 81 7.49 0.87 13.64
CA GLY A 81 6.21 0.23 13.90
C GLY A 81 5.50 -0.24 12.63
N ALA A 82 5.68 0.46 11.50
CA ALA A 82 5.16 0.00 10.21
C ALA A 82 5.80 -1.31 9.74
N TRP A 83 7.11 -1.50 9.96
CA TRP A 83 7.79 -2.77 9.73
C TRP A 83 7.28 -3.86 10.67
N ASP A 84 7.18 -3.57 11.98
CA ASP A 84 6.69 -4.52 12.98
C ASP A 84 5.27 -5.03 12.61
N ASP A 85 4.38 -4.15 12.13
CA ASP A 85 3.04 -4.51 11.65
C ASP A 85 3.10 -5.39 10.40
N LEU A 86 3.94 -5.03 9.44
CA LEU A 86 4.13 -5.80 8.20
C LEU A 86 4.61 -7.23 8.49
N TYR A 87 5.59 -7.39 9.38
CA TYR A 87 6.08 -8.70 9.80
C TYR A 87 5.02 -9.50 10.59
N THR A 88 4.25 -8.83 11.46
CA THR A 88 3.19 -9.45 12.26
C THR A 88 2.00 -9.91 11.41
N ALA A 89 1.72 -9.21 10.31
CA ALA A 89 0.68 -9.58 9.34
C ALA A 89 0.99 -10.87 8.54
N GLY A 90 2.11 -11.55 8.80
CA GLY A 90 2.41 -12.88 8.29
C GLY A 90 3.64 -12.99 7.38
N TYR A 91 4.51 -11.98 7.34
CA TYR A 91 5.63 -11.91 6.38
C TYR A 91 7.00 -12.09 7.04
N ARG A 92 7.20 -13.21 7.76
CA ARG A 92 8.43 -13.49 8.51
C ARG A 92 9.67 -13.82 7.65
N ASP A 93 9.50 -14.03 6.35
CA ASP A 93 10.56 -14.55 5.46
C ASP A 93 11.23 -13.46 4.58
N VAL A 94 11.13 -12.18 4.96
CA VAL A 94 11.84 -11.11 4.24
C VAL A 94 13.22 -10.91 4.88
N ASP A 95 14.19 -11.69 4.42
CA ASP A 95 15.60 -11.43 4.71
C ASP A 95 16.02 -10.10 4.05
N LEU A 96 16.48 -9.15 4.87
CA LEU A 96 17.08 -7.87 4.46
C LEU A 96 18.58 -8.01 4.19
#